data_AF-A0A8T3NFT9-F1
#
_entry.id   AF-A0A8T3NFT9-F1
#
_cell.length_a   1.000
_cell.length_b   1.000
_cell.length_c   1.000
_cell.angle_alpha   90.00
_cell.angle_beta   90.00
_cell.angle_gamma   90.00
#
_symmetry.space_group_name_H-M   'P 1'
#
loop_
_entity.id
_entity.type
_entity.pdbx_description
1 polymer ?
#
loop_
_entity_poly.entity_id
_entity_poly.type
_entity_poly.pdbx_seq_one_letter_code
_entity_poly.pdbx_strand_id
1 'polypeptide(L)'
;MLGLHRLLEPNRLWYRVALWLESSPRLYRAFTRAEAWVKGRLFGCRMCAQCALPSTAYACPMTCPKQLRNGPCGGVSPTGTCEVYPDLRCVWLVAYERAEQEDRVADLRRLQRPIDQSLWGQSSWVNYWRGRDEALWTPDDGLEELPLLHVDPPANRDARPLASGDRGAPKTSGGPPADPVGDGA
;
A
#
# COMPACT_ATOMS: atom_id res chain seq x y z
N MET A 1 -20.91 -0.49 10.29
CA MET A 1 -20.81 -0.79 8.84
C MET A 1 -20.75 -2.30 8.52
N LEU A 2 -20.53 -3.22 9.48
CA LEU A 2 -20.44 -4.67 9.23
C LEU A 2 -21.68 -5.32 8.57
N GLY A 3 -22.89 -4.85 8.86
CA GLY A 3 -24.12 -5.46 8.32
C GLY A 3 -24.32 -5.27 6.81
N LEU A 4 -23.83 -4.16 6.24
CA LEU A 4 -23.97 -3.89 4.81
C LEU A 4 -22.98 -4.73 3.97
N HIS A 5 -21.81 -5.05 4.52
CA HIS A 5 -20.82 -5.88 3.85
C HIS A 5 -21.36 -7.30 3.61
N ARG A 6 -21.99 -7.92 4.61
CA ARG A 6 -22.62 -9.25 4.50
C ARG A 6 -23.69 -9.34 3.42
N LEU A 7 -24.41 -8.26 3.17
CA LEU A 7 -25.43 -8.24 2.12
C LEU A 7 -24.82 -8.25 0.71
N LEU A 8 -23.60 -7.73 0.57
CA LEU A 8 -22.91 -7.59 -0.71
C LEU A 8 -21.82 -8.65 -0.94
N GLU A 9 -21.61 -9.54 0.04
CA GLU A 9 -20.68 -10.67 -0.05
C GLU A 9 -21.05 -11.61 -1.22
N PRO A 10 -20.05 -12.23 -1.88
CA PRO A 10 -20.29 -13.07 -3.03
C PRO A 10 -21.17 -14.25 -2.65
N ASN A 11 -22.28 -14.38 -3.35
CA ASN A 11 -23.22 -15.47 -3.18
C ASN A 11 -23.84 -15.84 -4.54
N ARG A 12 -24.64 -16.90 -4.57
CA ARG A 12 -25.27 -17.38 -5.82
C ARG A 12 -26.17 -16.32 -6.49
N LEU A 13 -26.80 -15.44 -5.72
CA LEU A 13 -27.63 -14.37 -6.26
C LEU A 13 -26.76 -13.33 -6.98
N TRP A 14 -25.74 -12.79 -6.31
CA TRP A 14 -24.86 -11.79 -6.89
C TRP A 14 -24.04 -12.32 -8.07
N TYR A 15 -23.63 -13.59 -8.02
CA TYR A 15 -23.01 -14.24 -9.18
C TYR A 15 -23.93 -14.25 -10.41
N ARG A 16 -25.23 -14.54 -10.22
CA ARG A 16 -26.22 -14.50 -11.31
C ARG A 16 -26.49 -13.06 -11.78
N VAL A 17 -26.53 -12.10 -10.88
CA VAL A 17 -26.66 -10.67 -11.22
C VAL A 17 -25.47 -10.21 -12.06
N ALA A 18 -24.25 -10.57 -11.66
CA ALA A 18 -23.04 -10.25 -12.41
C ALA A 18 -23.07 -10.85 -13.82
N LEU A 19 -23.44 -12.13 -13.96
CA LEU A 19 -23.62 -12.77 -15.27
C LEU A 19 -24.65 -12.04 -16.14
N TRP A 20 -25.77 -11.64 -15.55
CA TRP A 20 -26.81 -10.89 -16.26
C TRP A 20 -26.31 -9.52 -16.71
N LEU A 21 -25.58 -8.79 -15.86
CA LEU A 21 -24.95 -7.52 -16.22
C LEU A 21 -23.96 -7.69 -17.39
N GLU A 22 -23.13 -8.73 -17.35
CA GLU A 22 -22.15 -9.04 -18.40
C GLU A 22 -22.79 -9.46 -19.73
N SER A 23 -23.98 -10.09 -19.70
CA SER A 23 -24.71 -10.48 -20.90
C SER A 23 -25.11 -9.28 -21.80
N SER A 24 -25.13 -8.07 -21.24
CA SER A 24 -25.63 -6.87 -21.88
C SER A 24 -24.60 -5.73 -21.81
N PRO A 25 -23.87 -5.43 -22.89
CA PRO A 25 -22.81 -4.40 -22.88
C PRO A 25 -23.27 -3.01 -22.46
N ARG A 26 -24.54 -2.64 -22.74
CA ARG A 26 -25.12 -1.36 -22.33
C ARG A 26 -25.33 -1.30 -20.81
N LEU A 27 -25.86 -2.37 -20.22
CA LEU A 27 -26.10 -2.47 -18.78
C LEU A 27 -24.78 -2.50 -18.01
N TYR A 28 -23.82 -3.32 -18.45
CA TYR A 28 -22.49 -3.34 -17.86
C TYR A 28 -21.85 -1.94 -17.85
N ARG A 29 -21.84 -1.22 -18.98
CA ARG A 29 -21.30 0.14 -19.05
C ARG A 29 -22.04 1.13 -18.16
N ALA A 30 -23.37 1.05 -18.10
CA ALA A 30 -24.16 1.92 -17.22
C ALA A 30 -23.84 1.67 -15.74
N PHE A 31 -23.76 0.39 -15.34
CA PHE A 31 -23.39 -0.02 -14.00
C PHE A 31 -21.98 0.43 -13.63
N THR A 32 -20.98 0.18 -14.48
CA THR A 32 -19.59 0.59 -14.24
C THR A 32 -19.44 2.12 -14.14
N ARG A 33 -20.22 2.90 -14.90
CA ARG A 33 -20.26 4.37 -14.77
C ARG A 33 -20.87 4.81 -13.45
N ALA A 34 -21.96 4.17 -13.03
CA ALA A 34 -22.56 4.44 -11.72
C ALA A 34 -21.57 4.11 -10.60
N GLU A 35 -20.89 2.96 -10.66
CA GLU A 35 -19.82 2.60 -9.73
C GLU A 35 -18.70 3.64 -9.70
N ALA A 36 -18.19 4.04 -10.87
CA ALA A 36 -17.13 5.04 -10.99
C ALA A 36 -17.54 6.39 -10.38
N TRP A 37 -18.78 6.83 -10.60
CA TRP A 37 -19.30 8.06 -10.02
C TRP A 37 -19.43 7.96 -8.50
N VAL A 38 -20.08 6.92 -7.99
CA VAL A 38 -20.30 6.72 -6.55
C VAL A 38 -18.95 6.55 -5.83
N LYS A 39 -18.09 5.62 -6.27
CA LYS A 39 -16.80 5.36 -5.63
C LYS A 39 -15.81 6.50 -5.85
N GLY A 40 -15.87 7.18 -6.99
CA GLY A 40 -15.08 8.37 -7.27
C GLY A 40 -15.41 9.50 -6.29
N ARG A 41 -16.69 9.77 -6.05
CA ARG A 41 -17.12 10.85 -5.15
C ARG A 41 -16.90 10.52 -3.67
N LEU A 42 -17.13 9.28 -3.25
CA LEU A 42 -17.02 8.89 -1.85
C LEU A 42 -15.57 8.61 -1.42
N PHE A 43 -14.77 7.98 -2.29
CA PHE A 43 -13.47 7.41 -1.91
C PHE A 43 -12.31 7.85 -2.81
N GLY A 44 -12.56 8.70 -3.82
CA GLY A 44 -11.54 9.08 -4.80
C GLY A 44 -11.11 7.90 -5.69
N CYS A 45 -11.97 6.89 -5.87
CA CYS A 45 -11.62 5.68 -6.62
C CYS A 45 -11.18 6.01 -8.05
N ARG A 46 -10.11 5.34 -8.50
CA ARG A 46 -9.57 5.49 -9.87
C ARG A 46 -9.93 4.35 -10.81
N MET A 47 -10.83 3.46 -10.41
CA MET A 47 -11.34 2.36 -11.23
C MET A 47 -10.25 1.42 -11.79
N CYS A 48 -9.28 1.02 -10.96
CA CYS A 48 -8.30 -0.02 -11.32
C CYS A 48 -8.90 -1.44 -11.41
N ALA A 49 -10.22 -1.58 -11.22
CA ALA A 49 -10.98 -2.83 -11.23
C ALA A 49 -10.58 -3.90 -10.20
N GLN A 50 -9.55 -3.65 -9.39
CA GLN A 50 -9.08 -4.51 -8.30
C GLN A 50 -9.16 -3.75 -6.97
N CYS A 51 -10.34 -3.75 -6.35
CA CYS A 51 -10.65 -2.85 -5.23
C CYS A 51 -9.79 -3.13 -3.98
N ALA A 52 -9.13 -2.10 -3.45
CA ALA A 52 -8.36 -2.17 -2.19
C ALA A 52 -9.06 -1.47 -1.00
N LEU A 53 -10.21 -0.82 -1.24
CA LEU A 53 -10.84 0.04 -0.23
C LEU A 53 -11.10 -0.64 1.12
N PRO A 54 -11.56 -1.91 1.18
CA PRO A 54 -11.79 -2.56 2.46
C PRO A 54 -10.54 -2.71 3.32
N SER A 55 -9.37 -2.94 2.70
CA SER A 55 -8.09 -3.12 3.40
C SER A 55 -7.37 -1.80 3.68
N THR A 56 -7.72 -0.71 2.98
CA THR A 56 -7.07 0.60 3.11
C THR A 56 -7.94 1.64 3.82
N ALA A 57 -8.80 1.20 4.76
CA ALA A 57 -9.74 2.06 5.50
C ALA A 57 -10.49 3.05 4.58
N TYR A 58 -10.96 2.53 3.43
CA TYR A 58 -11.67 3.27 2.40
C TYR A 58 -10.94 4.49 1.83
N ALA A 59 -9.61 4.52 1.88
CA ALA A 59 -8.76 5.45 1.15
C ALA A 59 -8.22 4.76 -0.10
N CYS A 60 -8.58 5.22 -1.31
CA CYS A 60 -8.15 4.55 -2.53
C CYS A 60 -6.65 4.76 -2.80
N PRO A 61 -5.78 3.74 -2.72
CA PRO A 61 -4.33 3.92 -2.89
C PRO A 61 -3.94 4.42 -4.27
N MET A 62 -4.82 4.25 -5.26
CA MET A 62 -4.64 4.74 -6.62
C MET A 62 -4.74 6.26 -6.75
N THR A 63 -5.14 6.99 -5.69
CA THR A 63 -4.99 8.45 -5.66
C THR A 63 -3.55 8.89 -5.41
N CYS A 64 -2.69 7.99 -4.93
CA CYS A 64 -1.25 8.22 -4.88
C CYS A 64 -0.74 8.44 -6.32
N PRO A 65 0.04 9.50 -6.59
CA PRO A 65 0.60 9.73 -7.92
C PRO A 65 1.51 8.59 -8.40
N LYS A 66 2.12 7.87 -7.45
CA LYS A 66 2.95 6.69 -7.73
C LYS A 66 2.14 5.41 -7.87
N GLN A 67 0.82 5.46 -7.63
CA GLN A 67 -0.10 4.31 -7.71
C GLN A 67 0.33 3.10 -6.87
N LEU A 68 1.04 3.35 -5.75
CA LEU A 68 1.54 2.32 -4.85
C LEU A 68 0.41 1.72 -4.00
N ARG A 69 0.12 0.43 -4.24
CA ARG A 69 -0.84 -0.36 -3.42
C ARG A 69 -0.26 -0.86 -2.09
N ASN A 70 1.05 -0.84 -1.93
CA ASN A 70 1.75 -1.18 -0.68
C ASN A 70 2.58 0.03 -0.27
N GLY A 71 1.99 0.94 0.51
CA GLY A 71 2.67 2.13 1.02
C GLY A 71 2.85 2.11 2.53
N PRO A 72 3.37 3.20 3.13
CA PRO A 72 3.78 4.44 2.46
C PRO A 72 5.06 4.27 1.61
N CYS A 73 5.30 5.20 0.68
CA CYS A 73 6.45 5.15 -0.23
C CYS A 73 7.74 5.80 0.32
N GLY A 74 7.77 6.17 1.60
CA GLY A 74 8.87 6.94 2.23
C GLY A 74 8.88 8.45 1.90
N GLY A 75 8.33 8.87 0.76
CA GLY A 75 8.27 10.27 0.32
C GLY A 75 7.12 11.09 0.94
N VAL A 76 6.85 10.91 2.23
CA VAL A 76 5.84 11.70 2.97
C VAL A 76 6.57 12.82 3.71
N SER A 77 6.11 14.06 3.54
CA SER A 77 6.70 15.21 4.23
C SER A 77 6.39 15.18 5.74
N PRO A 78 7.14 15.93 6.58
CA PRO A 78 6.81 16.07 8.00
C PRO A 78 5.41 16.65 8.27
N THR A 79 4.83 17.37 7.30
CA THR A 79 3.46 17.91 7.38
C THR A 79 2.40 16.96 6.81
N GLY A 80 2.78 15.76 6.37
CA GLY A 80 1.86 14.71 5.90
C GLY A 80 1.48 14.81 4.41
N THR A 81 2.20 15.60 3.62
CA THR A 81 1.96 15.80 2.18
C THR A 81 2.89 14.95 1.32
N CYS A 82 2.55 14.78 0.04
CA CYS A 82 3.34 14.02 -0.93
C CYS A 82 4.58 14.81 -1.38
N GLU A 83 5.75 14.16 -1.48
CA GLU A 83 6.98 14.79 -1.99
C GLU A 83 6.85 15.34 -3.42
N VAL A 84 6.04 14.68 -4.26
CA VAL A 84 5.90 15.05 -5.67
C VAL A 84 4.87 16.17 -5.84
N TYR A 85 3.87 16.22 -4.96
CA TYR A 85 2.78 17.19 -5.01
C TYR A 85 2.52 17.72 -3.59
N PRO A 86 3.14 18.85 -3.21
CA PRO A 86 3.04 19.39 -1.86
C PRO A 86 1.63 19.72 -1.39
N ASP A 87 0.71 20.02 -2.31
CA ASP A 87 -0.70 20.29 -2.00
C ASP A 87 -1.54 19.01 -1.78
N LEU A 88 -0.99 17.84 -2.11
CA LEU A 88 -1.67 16.57 -1.99
C LEU A 88 -1.30 15.90 -0.65
N ARG A 89 -2.28 15.74 0.22
CA ARG A 89 -2.12 14.92 1.43
C ARG A 89 -1.83 13.46 1.07
N CYS A 90 -0.87 12.84 1.75
CA CYS A 90 -0.53 11.45 1.52
C CYS A 90 -1.73 10.52 1.79
N VAL A 91 -2.14 9.73 0.79
CA VAL A 91 -3.27 8.79 0.93
C VAL A 91 -3.02 7.72 1.98
N TRP A 92 -1.77 7.31 2.18
CA TRP A 92 -1.42 6.30 3.19
C TRP A 92 -1.47 6.84 4.61
N LEU A 93 -1.19 8.14 4.80
CA LEU A 93 -1.43 8.80 6.08
C LEU A 93 -2.94 8.89 6.38
N VAL A 94 -3.74 9.24 5.37
CA VAL A 94 -5.22 9.24 5.48
C VAL A 94 -5.75 7.83 5.80
N ALA A 95 -5.21 6.79 5.16
CA ALA A 95 -5.57 5.40 5.43
C ALA A 95 -5.23 5.01 6.88
N TYR A 96 -4.02 5.35 7.35
CA TYR A 96 -3.56 5.07 8.71
C TYR A 96 -4.46 5.73 9.76
N GLU A 97 -4.68 7.03 9.66
CA GLU A 97 -5.51 7.78 10.63
C GLU A 97 -6.94 7.23 10.70
N ARG A 98 -7.54 6.85 9.57
CA ARG A 98 -8.86 6.22 9.53
C ARG A 98 -8.84 4.82 10.13
N ALA A 99 -7.82 4.03 9.80
CA ALA A 99 -7.68 2.68 10.34
C ALA A 99 -7.46 2.69 11.86
N GLU A 100 -6.72 3.65 12.38
CA GLU A 100 -6.52 3.86 13.82
C GLU A 100 -7.83 4.21 14.53
N GLN A 101 -8.64 5.10 13.95
CA GLN A 101 -9.97 5.44 14.47
C GLN A 101 -10.95 4.24 14.46
N GLU A 102 -10.77 3.30 13.54
CA GLU A 102 -11.61 2.10 13.40
C GLU A 102 -11.03 0.87 14.12
N ASP A 103 -9.87 0.98 14.79
CA ASP A 103 -9.12 -0.15 15.37
C ASP A 103 -8.80 -1.28 14.37
N ARG A 104 -8.39 -0.88 13.15
CA ARG A 104 -8.16 -1.76 11.99
C ARG A 104 -6.81 -1.54 11.32
N VAL A 105 -5.82 -0.99 12.04
CA VAL A 105 -4.47 -0.74 11.50
C VAL A 105 -3.81 -2.01 10.97
N ALA A 106 -4.12 -3.18 11.56
CA ALA A 106 -3.66 -4.47 11.07
C ALA A 106 -4.03 -4.72 9.59
N ASP A 107 -5.16 -4.19 9.11
CA ASP A 107 -5.59 -4.36 7.73
C ASP A 107 -4.60 -3.75 6.70
N LEU A 108 -3.88 -2.70 7.11
CA LEU A 108 -2.88 -2.02 6.28
C LEU A 108 -1.60 -2.84 6.12
N ARG A 109 -1.39 -3.87 6.95
CA ARG A 109 -0.23 -4.76 6.86
C ARG A 109 -0.37 -5.80 5.74
N ARG A 110 -1.59 -6.01 5.23
CA ARG A 110 -1.86 -6.99 4.18
C ARG A 110 -1.23 -6.58 2.86
N LEU A 111 -0.28 -7.38 2.38
CA LEU A 111 0.42 -7.14 1.13
C LEU A 111 -0.53 -7.31 -0.05
N GLN A 112 -0.78 -6.21 -0.76
CA GLN A 112 -1.61 -6.14 -1.94
C GLN A 112 -0.85 -6.67 -3.16
N ARG A 113 -1.52 -7.48 -3.99
CA ARG A 113 -0.96 -7.91 -5.27
C ARG A 113 -0.75 -6.71 -6.20
N PRO A 114 0.23 -6.83 -7.13
CA PRO A 114 0.36 -5.89 -8.23
C PRO A 114 -0.96 -5.73 -9.00
N ILE A 115 -1.21 -4.52 -9.48
CA ILE A 115 -2.36 -4.26 -10.34
C ILE A 115 -2.11 -4.77 -11.75
N ASP A 116 -3.15 -5.32 -12.34
CA ASP A 116 -3.23 -5.55 -13.78
C ASP A 116 -3.76 -4.28 -14.44
N GLN A 117 -2.86 -3.58 -15.13
CA GLN A 117 -3.17 -2.32 -15.82
C GLN A 117 -4.18 -2.51 -16.96
N SER A 118 -4.34 -3.72 -17.51
CA SER A 118 -5.30 -4.00 -18.57
C SER A 118 -6.76 -3.97 -18.09
N LEU A 119 -6.99 -4.07 -16.78
CA LEU A 119 -8.32 -4.09 -16.20
C LEU A 119 -8.88 -2.69 -15.91
N TRP A 120 -8.11 -1.64 -16.18
CA TRP A 120 -8.52 -0.27 -15.83
C TRP A 120 -9.84 0.13 -16.48
N GLY A 121 -10.71 0.77 -15.71
CA GLY A 121 -12.05 1.20 -16.13
C GLY A 121 -13.11 0.11 -16.06
N GLN A 122 -12.75 -1.13 -15.70
CA GLN A 122 -13.71 -2.21 -15.46
C GLN A 122 -14.32 -2.13 -14.04
N SER A 123 -15.42 -2.86 -13.83
CA SER A 123 -16.13 -2.87 -12.55
C SER A 123 -15.47 -3.79 -11.54
N SER A 124 -15.06 -3.24 -10.39
CA SER A 124 -14.54 -4.06 -9.29
C SER A 124 -15.63 -4.85 -8.57
N TRP A 125 -16.89 -4.38 -8.58
CA TRP A 125 -18.01 -5.13 -8.03
C TRP A 125 -18.35 -6.37 -8.85
N VAL A 126 -18.37 -6.24 -10.18
CA VAL A 126 -18.59 -7.40 -11.06
C VAL A 126 -17.45 -8.40 -10.89
N ASN A 127 -16.18 -7.96 -10.85
CA ASN A 127 -15.06 -8.85 -10.60
C ASN A 127 -15.13 -9.56 -9.25
N TYR A 128 -15.51 -8.84 -8.18
CA TYR A 128 -15.74 -9.39 -6.85
C TYR A 128 -16.81 -10.48 -6.83
N TRP A 129 -17.98 -10.22 -7.41
CA TRP A 129 -19.07 -11.21 -7.47
C TRP A 129 -18.78 -12.39 -8.41
N ARG A 130 -17.85 -12.22 -9.36
CA ARG A 130 -17.40 -13.27 -10.28
C ARG A 130 -16.20 -14.06 -9.73
N GLY A 131 -15.67 -13.72 -8.55
CA GLY A 131 -14.50 -14.36 -7.97
C GLY A 131 -13.19 -14.08 -8.72
N ARG A 132 -13.16 -13.06 -9.61
CA ARG A 132 -11.94 -12.71 -10.37
C ARG A 132 -10.90 -11.98 -9.53
N ASP A 133 -11.36 -11.32 -8.48
CA ASP A 133 -10.56 -10.56 -7.52
C ASP A 133 -10.32 -11.35 -6.23
N GLU A 134 -10.30 -12.68 -6.32
CA GLU A 134 -9.95 -13.52 -5.18
C GLU A 134 -8.47 -13.32 -4.82
N ALA A 135 -8.22 -13.17 -3.52
CA ALA A 135 -6.89 -13.03 -2.94
C ALA A 135 -6.09 -11.83 -3.47
N LEU A 136 -6.73 -10.67 -3.68
CA LEU A 136 -6.06 -9.40 -4.00
C LEU A 136 -4.98 -8.97 -3.00
N TRP A 137 -4.96 -9.55 -1.80
CA TRP A 137 -3.93 -9.35 -0.80
C TRP A 137 -3.68 -10.64 -0.02
N THR A 138 -2.58 -10.67 0.73
CA THR A 138 -2.27 -11.78 1.63
C THR A 138 -3.35 -11.93 2.70
N PRO A 139 -3.69 -13.17 3.10
CA PRO A 139 -4.42 -13.35 4.36
C PRO A 139 -3.64 -12.70 5.51
N ASP A 140 -4.27 -12.51 6.67
CA ASP A 140 -3.53 -12.16 7.88
C ASP A 140 -2.44 -13.21 8.08
N ASP A 141 -1.20 -12.84 7.79
CA ASP A 141 -0.06 -13.76 7.66
C ASP A 141 0.65 -13.98 9.00
N GLY A 142 0.07 -13.49 10.09
CA GLY A 142 0.62 -13.64 11.43
C GLY A 142 1.99 -12.95 11.59
N LEU A 143 2.33 -12.01 10.70
CA LEU A 143 3.46 -11.11 10.87
C LEU A 143 3.09 -10.07 11.96
N GLU A 144 2.94 -10.55 13.20
CA GLU A 144 2.77 -9.72 14.40
C GLU A 144 3.99 -8.81 14.60
N GLU A 145 5.17 -9.27 14.15
CA GLU A 145 6.38 -8.48 14.00
C GLU A 145 6.66 -8.27 12.50
N LEU A 146 6.44 -7.05 12.02
CA LEU A 146 6.96 -6.63 10.74
C LEU A 146 8.50 -6.83 10.75
N PRO A 147 9.14 -7.15 9.61
CA PRO A 147 10.54 -6.81 9.40
C PRO A 147 10.66 -5.29 9.18
N LEU A 148 10.04 -4.50 10.07
CA LEU A 148 10.55 -3.17 10.31
C LEU A 148 11.95 -3.40 10.86
N LEU A 149 12.92 -2.65 10.35
CA LEU A 149 14.16 -2.40 11.08
C LEU A 149 13.77 -2.24 12.54
N HIS A 150 14.28 -3.11 13.41
CA HIS A 150 14.09 -2.99 14.85
C HIS A 150 14.55 -1.57 15.21
N VAL A 151 13.60 -0.65 15.39
CA VAL A 151 13.92 0.67 15.90
C VAL A 151 13.93 0.47 17.39
N ASP A 152 15.09 0.08 17.91
CA ASP A 152 15.35 0.24 19.34
C ASP A 152 14.94 1.68 19.68
N PRO A 153 14.09 1.91 20.71
CA PRO A 153 13.81 3.26 21.15
C PRO A 153 15.17 3.93 21.41
N PRO A 154 15.41 5.15 20.90
CA PRO A 154 16.73 5.77 21.03
C PRO A 154 17.08 5.78 22.51
N ALA A 155 18.08 4.97 22.87
CA ALA A 155 18.62 4.96 24.21
C ALA A 155 19.13 6.37 24.48
N ASN A 156 18.32 7.17 25.18
CA ASN A 156 18.63 8.47 25.74
C ASN A 156 19.83 9.16 25.06
N ARG A 157 19.64 9.69 23.85
CA ARG A 157 20.70 10.40 23.11
C ARG A 157 20.70 11.91 23.38
N ASP A 158 20.07 12.35 24.46
CA ASP A 158 20.20 13.72 24.96
C ASP A 158 21.27 13.78 26.05
N ALA A 159 22.54 13.58 25.65
CA ALA A 159 23.72 14.22 26.27
C ALA A 159 25.01 13.63 25.69
N ARG A 160 25.50 14.17 24.56
CA ARG A 160 26.95 14.30 24.42
C ARG A 160 27.30 15.65 23.82
N PRO A 161 28.04 16.51 24.54
CA PRO A 161 28.35 17.84 24.04
C PRO A 161 29.17 17.73 22.75
N LEU A 162 28.87 18.60 21.79
CA LEU A 162 29.70 18.81 20.59
C LEU A 162 31.14 19.11 21.04
N ALA A 163 32.06 18.19 20.74
CA ALA A 163 33.45 18.28 21.17
C ALA A 163 34.14 19.49 20.53
N SER A 164 34.63 20.39 21.38
CA SER A 164 35.67 21.35 21.06
C SER A 164 36.93 20.62 20.57
N GLY A 165 37.47 21.04 19.43
CA GLY A 165 38.65 20.42 18.84
C GLY A 165 39.92 20.57 19.69
N ASP A 166 40.89 19.69 19.46
CA ASP A 166 42.26 20.08 19.13
C ASP A 166 43.18 18.87 18.85
N ARG A 167 43.94 19.03 17.76
CA ARG A 167 45.35 18.64 17.53
C ARG A 167 45.85 17.22 17.84
N GLY A 168 46.35 16.56 16.79
CA GLY A 168 47.50 15.66 16.90
C GLY A 168 47.61 14.62 15.77
N ALA A 169 48.31 14.96 14.68
CA ALA A 169 48.95 13.95 13.82
C ALA A 169 50.29 13.53 14.47
N PRO A 170 50.84 12.33 14.19
CA PRO A 170 51.61 12.17 12.94
C PRO A 170 51.40 10.82 12.21
N LYS A 171 51.74 10.87 10.92
CA LYS A 171 51.72 9.78 9.92
C LYS A 171 52.94 8.85 10.04
N THR A 172 52.84 7.61 9.55
CA THR A 172 53.84 6.89 8.72
C THR A 172 53.15 5.61 8.20
N SER A 173 52.81 5.48 6.91
CA SER A 173 53.60 5.08 5.72
C SER A 173 53.92 3.59 5.60
N GLY A 174 53.39 2.92 4.56
CA GLY A 174 53.84 1.61 4.09
C GLY A 174 52.84 0.97 3.11
N GLY A 175 53.13 1.03 1.81
CA GLY A 175 52.30 0.47 0.73
C GLY A 175 52.31 -1.06 0.62
N PRO A 176 51.53 -1.64 -0.31
CA PRO A 176 51.30 -3.07 -0.41
C PRO A 176 52.42 -3.78 -1.19
N PRO A 177 52.63 -5.08 -0.97
CA PRO A 177 52.75 -5.93 -2.15
C PRO A 177 52.16 -7.35 -2.03
N ALA A 178 51.53 -7.73 -3.15
CA ALA A 178 51.57 -9.00 -3.88
C ALA A 178 51.22 -10.34 -3.19
N ASP A 179 50.23 -11.01 -3.77
CA ASP A 179 49.98 -12.44 -3.69
C ASP A 179 51.15 -13.27 -4.24
N PRO A 180 51.38 -14.48 -3.70
CA PRO A 180 51.92 -15.57 -4.49
C PRO A 180 50.93 -16.73 -4.63
N VAL A 181 50.80 -17.15 -5.89
CA VAL A 181 50.29 -18.42 -6.39
C VAL A 181 51.07 -19.60 -5.78
N GLY A 182 50.42 -20.76 -5.57
CA GLY A 182 51.13 -22.06 -5.63
C GLY A 182 50.64 -23.18 -4.70
N ASP A 183 49.91 -24.12 -5.31
CA ASP A 183 50.03 -25.59 -5.24
C ASP A 183 49.85 -26.40 -3.93
N GLY A 184 48.95 -27.38 -4.03
CA GLY A 184 49.29 -28.77 -3.73
C GLY A 184 48.52 -29.47 -2.61
N ALA A 185 47.49 -30.24 -2.99
CA ALA A 185 47.36 -31.70 -2.78
C ALA A 185 45.97 -32.18 -3.21
#